data_AF-A0A349Z5X2-F1
#
_entry.id   AF-A0A349Z5X2-F1
#
_cell.length_a   1.000
_cell.length_b   1.000
_cell.length_c   1.000
_cell.angle_alpha   90.00
_cell.angle_beta   90.00
_cell.angle_gamma   90.00
#
_symmetry.space_group_name_H-M   'P 1'
#
loop_
_entity.id
_entity.type
_entity.pdbx_description
1 polymer ?
#
loop_
_entity_poly.entity_id
_entity_poly.type
_entity_poly.pdbx_seq_one_letter_code
_entity_poly.pdbx_strand_id
1 'polypeptide(L)'
;MKTKHQQAKTFHSWKAIANYFGCSERTVRRWESAEGLPVHRHQHQSAARIFAYQQELDTWFASRADKPKSSQRSASQPIRLALIPFTFLAEAQDKAYLADALGEDIVADLTSLPALMVISFSSMRQLAKQQADFSDQIKALALDYLIEGSVRLEGENARLNIRLVSTRDQRVVWTTRYNESQPNWQDLQQRIVSQLVTSLPLSNMEAVLTPCNRTTLASQTAWEYVHQARIASLTWQPQGIDKALELLNAANHMVPDNALIQASLGRVYLQLRESGIDCSEAPMEKVKGILHFLNQHHSDAFYTLSLQAWFCYLQGDINTAITALKRALEYQPNDADSLALLANCYLLSGLPALALPSIQTLQIIDPLTPLSRCMPGYYQLMSGNLPQAIGPYHEMLSLDPNNPLARLFMVWVLALNDESARAESVCAGFNTVSADPLIVQIAYALRDNLLGQPANFSLNAAQEKEVKVNGMLARFTAYGYAASGDKSRAVHWLHRAFKLGFRAYPFVSQYDPFFRPFKDYPPMQKLLTNMAAEWHSATEFNSQL
;
A
#
# COMPACT_ATOMS: atom_id res chain seq x y z
N MET A 1 4.66 72.01 27.39
CA MET A 1 5.00 70.58 27.39
C MET A 1 5.24 70.15 25.95
N LYS A 2 6.49 69.89 25.55
CA LYS A 2 6.86 69.39 24.21
C LYS A 2 6.92 67.87 24.27
N THR A 3 5.93 67.20 23.69
CA THR A 3 5.93 65.75 23.45
C THR A 3 7.03 65.45 22.42
N LYS A 4 8.12 64.82 22.88
CA LYS A 4 9.17 64.29 21.99
C LYS A 4 8.57 63.19 21.13
N HIS A 5 8.48 63.41 19.81
CA HIS A 5 8.31 62.31 18.87
C HIS A 5 9.51 61.35 19.02
N GLN A 6 9.26 60.13 19.48
CA GLN A 6 10.19 59.02 19.31
C GLN A 6 10.35 58.79 17.80
N GLN A 7 11.51 59.16 17.26
CA GLN A 7 11.89 58.79 15.90
C GLN A 7 11.99 57.27 15.81
N ALA A 8 11.14 56.64 15.01
CA ALA A 8 11.25 55.22 14.69
C ALA A 8 12.57 54.97 13.95
N LYS A 9 13.41 54.05 14.43
CA LYS A 9 14.69 53.73 13.81
C LYS A 9 14.46 53.05 12.45
N THR A 10 15.06 53.59 11.39
CA THR A 10 14.94 53.09 10.02
C THR A 10 16.29 52.61 9.47
N PHE A 11 16.27 51.54 8.69
CA PHE A 11 17.44 50.97 8.01
C PHE A 11 17.31 51.22 6.51
N HIS A 12 18.32 51.79 5.86
CA HIS A 12 18.24 52.23 4.45
C HIS A 12 19.11 51.41 3.47
N SER A 13 19.60 50.24 3.90
CA SER A 13 20.40 49.36 3.05
C SER A 13 20.32 47.91 3.48
N TRP A 14 20.57 46.99 2.53
CA TRP A 14 20.61 45.55 2.80
C TRP A 14 21.66 45.21 3.86
N LYS A 15 22.82 45.87 3.80
CA LYS A 15 23.89 45.76 4.80
C LYS A 15 23.43 46.16 6.20
N ALA A 16 22.66 47.24 6.31
CA ALA A 16 22.16 47.73 7.60
C ALA A 16 21.12 46.76 8.22
N ILE A 17 20.23 46.21 7.40
CA ILE A 17 19.26 45.17 7.82
C ILE A 17 19.98 43.87 8.18
N ALA A 18 20.98 43.46 7.41
CA ALA A 18 21.78 42.27 7.68
C ALA A 18 22.56 42.38 9.00
N ASN A 19 23.19 43.52 9.25
CA ASN A 19 23.86 43.81 10.51
C ASN A 19 22.89 43.82 11.70
N TYR A 20 21.66 44.31 11.50
CA TYR A 20 20.63 44.30 12.55
C TYR A 20 20.32 42.88 13.04
N PHE A 21 20.26 41.91 12.12
CA PHE A 21 20.01 40.50 12.43
C PHE A 21 21.28 39.66 12.66
N GLY A 22 22.48 40.25 12.58
CA GLY A 22 23.75 39.52 12.70
C GLY A 22 23.98 38.47 11.61
N CYS A 23 23.52 38.70 10.36
CA CYS A 23 23.60 37.74 9.26
C CYS A 23 24.11 38.37 7.95
N SER A 24 24.11 37.60 6.84
CA SER A 24 24.60 38.07 5.53
C SER A 24 23.51 38.79 4.71
N GLU A 25 23.92 39.69 3.80
CA GLU A 25 22.98 40.35 2.87
C GLU A 25 22.20 39.36 2.00
N ARG A 26 22.82 38.23 1.63
CA ARG A 26 22.17 37.15 0.89
C ARG A 26 21.02 36.53 1.69
N THR A 27 21.20 36.42 3.01
CA THR A 27 20.22 35.85 3.93
C THR A 27 18.98 36.74 4.04
N VAL A 28 19.14 38.05 4.26
CA VAL A 28 17.99 38.98 4.37
C VAL A 28 17.26 39.20 3.05
N ARG A 29 17.96 39.18 1.90
CA ARG A 29 17.31 39.20 0.58
C ARG A 29 16.48 37.95 0.31
N ARG A 30 16.97 36.77 0.74
CA ARG A 30 16.20 35.52 0.69
C ARG A 30 14.96 35.60 1.58
N TRP A 31 15.06 36.21 2.76
CA TRP A 31 13.92 36.38 3.67
C TRP A 31 12.87 37.34 3.10
N GLU A 32 13.28 38.38 2.37
CA GLU A 32 12.35 39.21 1.60
C GLU A 32 11.60 38.38 0.55
N SER A 33 12.34 37.63 -0.29
CA SER A 33 11.72 36.90 -1.41
C SER A 33 10.89 35.67 -1.01
N ALA A 34 11.29 34.96 0.04
CA ALA A 34 10.70 33.66 0.41
C ALA A 34 9.86 33.71 1.70
N GLU A 35 10.07 34.70 2.57
CA GLU A 35 9.50 34.71 3.93
C GLU A 35 8.80 36.03 4.29
N GLY A 36 8.70 36.97 3.33
CA GLY A 36 7.96 38.22 3.48
C GLY A 36 8.58 39.21 4.46
N LEU A 37 9.92 39.30 4.53
CA LEU A 37 10.60 40.32 5.33
C LEU A 37 10.10 41.73 4.93
N PRO A 38 9.62 42.57 5.86
CA PRO A 38 9.06 43.89 5.55
C PRO A 38 10.17 44.86 5.14
N VAL A 39 10.40 44.94 3.83
CA VAL A 39 11.35 45.86 3.19
C VAL A 39 10.59 46.69 2.16
N HIS A 40 10.59 48.00 2.36
CA HIS A 40 9.88 48.96 1.52
C HIS A 40 10.82 49.56 0.48
N ARG A 41 10.27 49.95 -0.67
CA ARG A 41 11.00 50.62 -1.75
C ARG A 41 10.42 52.02 -1.94
N HIS A 42 11.27 53.04 -2.07
CA HIS A 42 10.80 54.37 -2.43
C HIS A 42 10.20 54.34 -3.85
N GLN A 43 8.89 54.55 -3.97
CA GLN A 43 8.26 54.81 -5.27
C GLN A 43 8.86 56.13 -5.78
N HIS A 44 9.31 56.15 -7.06
CA HIS A 44 9.84 57.31 -7.81
C HIS A 44 11.36 57.41 -8.08
N GLN A 45 12.19 56.39 -7.86
CA GLN A 45 13.57 56.41 -8.40
C GLN A 45 14.00 55.09 -9.04
N SER A 46 14.64 55.18 -10.21
CA SER A 46 15.05 54.08 -11.11
C SER A 46 16.17 53.17 -10.57
N ALA A 47 16.60 53.39 -9.33
CA ALA A 47 17.34 52.43 -8.53
C ALA A 47 16.66 52.36 -7.16
N ALA A 48 15.90 51.28 -6.92
CA ALA A 48 15.04 51.15 -5.74
C ALA A 48 15.85 51.19 -4.44
N ARG A 49 16.02 52.37 -3.84
CA ARG A 49 16.50 52.52 -2.47
C ARG A 49 15.48 51.88 -1.54
N ILE A 50 15.94 50.90 -0.76
CA ILE A 50 15.12 50.19 0.20
C ILE A 50 15.16 50.86 1.57
N PHE A 51 14.11 50.68 2.35
CA PHE A 51 14.13 50.96 3.77
C PHE A 51 13.29 49.96 4.56
N ALA A 52 13.61 49.78 5.85
CA ALA A 52 12.82 48.96 6.77
C ALA A 52 12.72 49.64 8.14
N TYR A 53 11.56 49.54 8.79
CA TYR A 53 11.34 50.06 10.14
C TYR A 53 11.75 49.02 11.17
N GLN A 54 12.50 49.42 12.21
CA GLN A 54 12.93 48.50 13.27
C GLN A 54 11.75 47.74 13.90
N GLN A 55 10.63 48.42 14.16
CA GLN A 55 9.46 47.80 14.78
C GLN A 55 8.81 46.73 13.89
N GLU A 56 8.82 46.90 12.57
CA GLU A 56 8.34 45.89 11.62
C GLU A 56 9.31 44.72 11.53
N LEU A 57 10.61 44.99 11.54
CA LEU A 57 11.66 43.96 11.59
C LEU A 57 11.57 43.12 12.87
N ASP A 58 11.36 43.77 14.01
CA ASP A 58 11.19 43.12 15.32
C ASP A 58 9.92 42.31 15.38
N THR A 59 8.80 42.86 14.90
CA THR A 59 7.52 42.14 14.84
C THR A 59 7.61 40.95 13.90
N TRP A 60 8.21 41.12 12.71
CA TRP A 60 8.43 40.02 11.76
C TRP A 60 9.36 38.95 12.36
N PHE A 61 10.44 39.35 13.03
CA PHE A 61 11.39 38.41 13.64
C PHE A 61 10.78 37.67 14.84
N ALA A 62 10.00 38.34 15.68
CA ALA A 62 9.22 37.71 16.76
C ALA A 62 8.16 36.77 16.19
N SER A 63 7.45 37.16 15.12
CA SER A 63 6.52 36.27 14.40
C SER A 63 7.21 35.07 13.76
N ARG A 64 8.55 35.10 13.64
CA ARG A 64 9.37 33.98 13.18
C ARG A 64 9.72 33.00 14.29
N ALA A 65 9.83 33.49 15.52
CA ALA A 65 9.89 32.66 16.72
C ALA A 65 8.53 32.04 17.06
N ASP A 66 7.42 32.75 16.74
CA ASP A 66 6.03 32.33 16.94
C ASP A 66 5.37 31.68 15.71
N LYS A 67 6.05 31.65 14.55
CA LYS A 67 5.66 30.73 13.47
C LYS A 67 5.76 29.33 14.08
N PRO A 68 4.69 28.52 14.06
CA PRO A 68 4.75 27.19 14.63
C PRO A 68 5.96 26.52 14.00
N LYS A 69 6.95 26.15 14.83
CA LYS A 69 7.96 25.19 14.43
C LYS A 69 7.20 24.11 13.69
N SER A 70 7.42 23.99 12.38
CA SER A 70 6.90 22.91 11.53
C SER A 70 6.87 21.67 12.41
N SER A 71 5.66 21.27 12.82
CA SER A 71 5.37 20.32 13.89
C SER A 71 6.63 19.78 14.55
N GLN A 72 7.03 20.30 15.72
CA GLN A 72 7.78 19.44 16.64
C GLN A 72 6.84 18.24 16.85
N ARG A 73 7.04 17.19 16.04
CA ARG A 73 6.46 15.89 16.28
C ARG A 73 6.74 15.63 17.74
N SER A 74 5.69 15.38 18.51
CA SER A 74 5.86 14.81 19.83
C SER A 74 6.86 13.66 19.68
N ALA A 75 7.72 13.44 20.67
CA ALA A 75 8.66 12.32 20.69
C ALA A 75 7.99 10.92 20.57
N SER A 76 6.68 10.88 20.33
CA SER A 76 5.81 9.72 20.13
C SER A 76 5.37 9.47 18.68
N GLN A 77 5.65 10.34 17.69
CA GLN A 77 5.31 10.01 16.29
C GLN A 77 6.45 9.20 15.62
N PRO A 78 6.12 8.13 14.88
CA PRO A 78 7.12 7.30 14.21
C PRO A 78 7.85 8.09 13.12
N ILE A 79 9.13 7.77 12.92
CA ILE A 79 9.96 8.34 11.86
C ILE A 79 9.49 7.79 10.52
N ARG A 80 9.13 8.68 9.59
CA ARG A 80 8.76 8.33 8.22
C ARG A 80 9.98 8.21 7.35
N LEU A 81 10.13 7.06 6.72
CA LEU A 81 11.29 6.71 5.94
C LEU A 81 10.88 5.99 4.65
N ALA A 82 11.65 6.17 3.59
CA ALA A 82 11.48 5.40 2.36
C ALA A 82 12.85 4.94 1.84
N LEU A 83 12.86 3.81 1.14
CA LEU A 83 14.03 3.33 0.39
C LEU A 83 13.74 3.46 -1.10
N ILE A 84 14.54 4.25 -1.81
CA ILE A 84 14.51 4.29 -3.28
C ILE A 84 15.17 3.01 -3.78
N PRO A 85 14.56 2.27 -4.74
CA PRO A 85 15.19 1.12 -5.36
C PRO A 85 16.64 1.42 -5.73
N PHE A 86 17.55 0.58 -5.26
CA PHE A 86 18.96 0.84 -5.45
C PHE A 86 19.29 0.86 -6.93
N THR A 87 20.08 1.85 -7.34
CA THR A 87 20.55 1.91 -8.72
C THR A 87 21.50 0.75 -8.95
N PHE A 88 21.10 -0.18 -9.81
CA PHE A 88 21.97 -1.28 -10.21
C PHE A 88 22.87 -0.82 -11.37
N LEU A 89 24.18 -0.86 -11.15
CA LEU A 89 25.20 -0.44 -12.10
C LEU A 89 25.97 -1.68 -12.55
N ALA A 90 25.71 -2.22 -13.74
CA ALA A 90 26.40 -3.42 -14.20
C ALA A 90 26.41 -3.59 -15.74
N GLU A 91 27.20 -4.56 -16.21
CA GLU A 91 27.10 -5.16 -17.55
C GLU A 91 26.07 -6.31 -17.61
N ALA A 92 25.85 -7.02 -16.49
CA ALA A 92 24.98 -8.20 -16.38
C ALA A 92 23.58 -7.82 -15.82
N GLN A 93 22.71 -7.35 -16.70
CA GLN A 93 21.37 -6.86 -16.34
C GLN A 93 20.45 -7.95 -15.75
N ASP A 94 20.74 -9.22 -16.02
CA ASP A 94 20.04 -10.38 -15.48
C ASP A 94 20.15 -10.50 -13.95
N LYS A 95 21.14 -9.85 -13.33
CA LYS A 95 21.34 -9.81 -11.87
C LYS A 95 20.76 -8.57 -11.18
N ALA A 96 20.09 -7.69 -11.91
CA ALA A 96 19.51 -6.46 -11.34
C ALA A 96 18.51 -6.73 -10.20
N TYR A 97 17.85 -7.90 -10.23
CA TYR A 97 16.92 -8.31 -9.18
C TYR A 97 17.56 -8.39 -7.78
N LEU A 98 18.88 -8.59 -7.68
CA LEU A 98 19.58 -8.69 -6.40
C LEU A 98 19.53 -7.36 -5.62
N ALA A 99 19.61 -6.23 -6.32
CA ALA A 99 19.49 -4.91 -5.71
C ALA A 99 18.09 -4.68 -5.14
N ASP A 100 17.07 -5.12 -5.88
CA ASP A 100 15.68 -5.06 -5.46
C ASP A 100 15.39 -5.99 -4.29
N ALA A 101 15.88 -7.23 -4.33
CA ALA A 101 15.76 -8.22 -3.25
C ALA A 101 16.39 -7.71 -1.95
N LEU A 102 17.59 -7.13 -2.04
CA LEU A 102 18.24 -6.49 -0.89
C LEU A 102 17.43 -5.30 -0.36
N GLY A 103 16.89 -4.46 -1.24
CA GLY A 103 16.03 -3.32 -0.87
C GLY A 103 14.74 -3.77 -0.17
N GLU A 104 14.07 -4.79 -0.70
CA GLU A 104 12.86 -5.38 -0.10
C GLU A 104 13.15 -5.95 1.29
N ASP A 105 14.26 -6.66 1.46
CA ASP A 105 14.64 -7.23 2.76
C ASP A 105 14.97 -6.14 3.79
N ILE A 106 15.67 -5.07 3.39
CA ILE A 106 15.92 -3.91 4.27
C ILE A 106 14.59 -3.26 4.67
N VAL A 107 13.67 -3.03 3.73
CA VAL A 107 12.36 -2.44 4.01
C VAL A 107 11.55 -3.35 4.95
N ALA A 108 11.56 -4.66 4.74
CA ALA A 108 10.84 -5.61 5.59
C ALA A 108 11.35 -5.56 7.05
N ASP A 109 12.67 -5.55 7.24
CA ASP A 109 13.26 -5.47 8.58
C ASP A 109 12.97 -4.13 9.25
N LEU A 110 13.06 -3.01 8.54
CA LEU A 110 12.70 -1.69 9.09
C LEU A 110 11.21 -1.58 9.42
N THR A 111 10.34 -2.28 8.69
CA THR A 111 8.88 -2.29 8.90
C THR A 111 8.49 -2.99 10.21
N SER A 112 9.32 -3.91 10.70
CA SER A 112 9.13 -4.57 12.01
C SER A 112 9.29 -3.61 13.20
N LEU A 113 9.88 -2.44 13.00
CA LEU A 113 10.22 -1.50 14.06
C LEU A 113 9.06 -0.52 14.30
N PRO A 114 8.37 -0.54 15.45
CA PRO A 114 7.21 0.33 15.70
C PRO A 114 7.54 1.84 15.69
N ALA A 115 8.81 2.17 15.94
CA ALA A 115 9.29 3.55 15.91
C ALA A 115 9.47 4.09 14.47
N LEU A 116 9.38 3.23 13.47
CA LEU A 116 9.51 3.59 12.06
C LEU A 116 8.17 3.42 11.35
N MET A 117 7.98 4.23 10.31
CA MET A 117 6.88 4.15 9.36
C MET A 117 7.51 4.16 7.97
N VAL A 118 7.66 2.97 7.39
CA VAL A 118 8.40 2.77 6.16
C VAL A 118 7.44 2.77 4.98
N ILE A 119 7.70 3.59 3.96
CA ILE A 119 6.96 3.53 2.70
C ILE A 119 7.31 2.22 1.99
N SER A 120 6.29 1.53 1.49
CA SER A 120 6.40 0.25 0.81
C SER A 120 7.35 0.33 -0.38
N PHE A 121 8.11 -0.75 -0.57
CA PHE A 121 9.06 -0.84 -1.67
C PHE A 121 8.35 -0.81 -3.03
N SER A 122 7.15 -1.39 -3.14
CA SER A 122 6.31 -1.36 -4.35
C SER A 122 5.94 0.06 -4.75
N SER A 123 5.50 0.89 -3.79
CA SER A 123 5.18 2.30 -4.04
C SER A 123 6.41 3.09 -4.50
N MET A 124 7.56 2.90 -3.84
CA MET A 124 8.81 3.56 -4.25
C MET A 124 9.30 3.10 -5.62
N ARG A 125 9.12 1.82 -5.96
CA ARG A 125 9.40 1.28 -7.30
C ARG A 125 8.52 1.91 -8.36
N GLN A 126 7.23 2.13 -8.07
CA GLN A 126 6.32 2.80 -8.99
C GLN A 126 6.69 4.27 -9.20
N LEU A 127 7.05 4.99 -8.13
CA LEU A 127 7.57 6.37 -8.22
C LEU A 127 8.80 6.44 -9.11
N ALA A 128 9.77 5.54 -8.89
CA ALA A 128 11.03 5.55 -9.64
C ALA A 128 10.82 5.35 -11.15
N LYS A 129 9.75 4.68 -11.57
CA LYS A 129 9.39 4.51 -12.99
C LYS A 129 8.81 5.77 -13.64
N GLN A 130 8.24 6.70 -12.86
CA GLN A 130 7.51 7.85 -13.39
C GLN A 130 8.40 9.06 -13.75
N GLN A 131 9.71 9.00 -13.48
CA GLN A 131 10.81 9.96 -13.77
C GLN A 131 10.53 11.48 -13.74
N ALA A 132 9.54 12.01 -14.48
CA ALA A 132 9.19 13.42 -14.59
C ALA A 132 8.69 14.05 -13.27
N ASP A 133 8.01 13.29 -12.41
CA ASP A 133 7.35 13.82 -11.19
C ASP A 133 7.99 13.35 -9.86
N PHE A 134 9.09 12.61 -9.93
CA PHE A 134 9.66 11.88 -8.79
C PHE A 134 9.97 12.77 -7.58
N SER A 135 10.54 13.97 -7.80
CA SER A 135 10.91 14.88 -6.71
C SER A 135 9.71 15.47 -5.98
N ASP A 136 8.67 15.87 -6.72
CA ASP A 136 7.49 16.49 -6.12
C ASP A 136 6.59 15.46 -5.42
N GLN A 137 6.50 14.25 -5.98
CA GLN A 137 5.84 13.12 -5.34
C GLN A 137 6.54 12.71 -4.03
N ILE A 138 7.89 12.65 -4.00
CA ILE A 138 8.65 12.39 -2.77
C ILE A 138 8.38 13.47 -1.70
N LYS A 139 8.29 14.74 -2.08
CA LYS A 139 7.94 15.82 -1.13
C LYS A 139 6.54 15.63 -0.56
N ALA A 140 5.58 15.18 -1.38
CA ALA A 140 4.21 14.93 -0.95
C ALA A 140 4.10 13.80 0.10
N LEU A 141 5.05 12.86 0.12
CA LEU A 141 5.10 11.79 1.13
C LEU A 141 5.48 12.28 2.54
N ALA A 142 5.99 13.51 2.67
CA ALA A 142 6.39 14.10 3.95
C ALA A 142 7.29 13.16 4.79
N LEU A 143 8.28 12.57 4.14
CA LEU A 143 9.31 11.73 4.76
C LEU A 143 10.20 12.57 5.67
N ASP A 144 10.78 11.97 6.70
CA ASP A 144 11.88 12.58 7.48
C ASP A 144 13.25 12.21 6.89
N TYR A 145 13.34 10.97 6.40
CA TYR A 145 14.57 10.42 5.83
C TYR A 145 14.31 9.59 4.57
N LEU A 146 15.33 9.54 3.72
CA LEU A 146 15.35 8.79 2.48
C LEU A 146 16.61 7.92 2.45
N ILE A 147 16.45 6.64 2.18
CA ILE A 147 17.55 5.71 1.91
C ILE A 147 17.74 5.64 0.41
N GLU A 148 18.97 5.89 -0.01
CA GLU A 148 19.38 5.84 -1.40
C GLU A 148 20.67 5.05 -1.52
N GLY A 149 20.88 4.43 -2.68
CA GLY A 149 22.11 3.70 -2.89
C GLY A 149 22.27 3.14 -4.28
N SER A 150 23.44 2.57 -4.49
CA SER A 150 23.81 1.88 -5.72
C SER A 150 24.46 0.54 -5.41
N VAL A 151 24.12 -0.47 -6.20
CA VAL A 151 24.78 -1.78 -6.18
C VAL A 151 25.52 -1.95 -7.50
N ARG A 152 26.80 -2.26 -7.45
CA ARG A 152 27.62 -2.60 -8.63
C ARG A 152 28.17 -4.01 -8.48
N LEU A 153 27.99 -4.84 -9.51
CA LEU A 153 28.58 -6.17 -9.60
C LEU A 153 29.66 -6.19 -10.69
N GLU A 154 30.87 -6.60 -10.31
CA GLU A 154 32.03 -6.78 -11.19
C GLU A 154 32.54 -8.22 -10.99
N GLY A 155 32.07 -9.16 -11.82
CA GLY A 155 32.33 -10.59 -11.63
C GLY A 155 31.67 -11.12 -10.35
N GLU A 156 32.50 -11.61 -9.41
CA GLU A 156 32.07 -12.07 -8.09
C GLU A 156 32.12 -10.97 -7.01
N ASN A 157 32.62 -9.78 -7.35
CA ASN A 157 32.75 -8.68 -6.40
C ASN A 157 31.51 -7.78 -6.43
N ALA A 158 31.03 -7.40 -5.25
CA ALA A 158 29.96 -6.43 -5.08
C ALA A 158 30.47 -5.17 -4.40
N ARG A 159 30.13 -4.02 -4.98
CA ARG A 159 30.34 -2.70 -4.38
C ARG A 159 29.00 -2.04 -4.12
N LEU A 160 28.73 -1.72 -2.87
CA LEU A 160 27.50 -1.05 -2.44
C LEU A 160 27.86 0.32 -1.88
N ASN A 161 27.12 1.34 -2.29
CA ASN A 161 27.15 2.66 -1.66
C ASN A 161 25.73 2.96 -1.19
N ILE A 162 25.56 3.21 0.10
CA ILE A 162 24.25 3.47 0.69
C ILE A 162 24.36 4.73 1.55
N ARG A 163 23.34 5.58 1.46
CA ARG A 163 23.23 6.81 2.22
C ARG A 163 21.85 6.99 2.80
N LEU A 164 21.82 7.59 3.99
CA LEU A 164 20.63 8.09 4.66
C LEU A 164 20.63 9.61 4.54
N VAL A 165 19.60 10.17 3.91
CA VAL A 165 19.47 11.60 3.63
C VAL A 165 18.30 12.16 4.42
N SER A 166 18.48 13.29 5.11
CA SER A 166 17.35 14.00 5.69
C SER A 166 16.65 14.82 4.61
N THR A 167 15.34 14.64 4.48
CA THR A 167 14.53 15.35 3.47
C THR A 167 14.32 16.83 3.81
N ARG A 168 14.45 17.19 5.09
CA ARG A 168 14.22 18.55 5.61
C ARG A 168 15.27 19.55 5.13
N ASP A 169 16.54 19.17 5.20
CA ASP A 169 17.69 20.03 4.88
C ASP A 169 18.59 19.44 3.78
N GLN A 170 18.21 18.30 3.20
CA GLN A 170 18.94 17.57 2.16
C GLN A 170 20.36 17.15 2.60
N ARG A 171 20.59 17.05 3.91
CA ARG A 171 21.88 16.63 4.46
C ARG A 171 22.01 15.12 4.47
N VAL A 172 23.18 14.62 4.06
CA VAL A 172 23.57 13.23 4.26
C VAL A 172 23.85 13.02 5.75
N VAL A 173 23.02 12.21 6.40
CA VAL A 173 23.08 11.89 7.83
C VAL A 173 24.11 10.78 8.07
N TRP A 174 24.09 9.79 7.19
CA TRP A 174 24.98 8.65 7.23
C TRP A 174 25.27 8.17 5.81
N THR A 175 26.47 7.65 5.61
CA THR A 175 26.87 6.99 4.36
C THR A 175 27.79 5.84 4.71
N THR A 176 27.67 4.75 3.97
CA THR A 176 28.56 3.61 4.08
C THR A 176 28.90 3.05 2.71
N ARG A 177 30.03 2.35 2.64
CA ARG A 177 30.49 1.65 1.45
C ARG A 177 30.92 0.24 1.82
N TYR A 178 30.38 -0.73 1.11
CA TYR A 178 30.81 -2.12 1.19
C TYR A 178 31.52 -2.51 -0.10
N ASN A 179 32.64 -3.22 0.02
CA ASN A 179 33.29 -3.89 -1.10
C ASN A 179 33.52 -5.33 -0.66
N GLU A 180 32.66 -6.25 -1.10
CA GLU A 180 32.67 -7.66 -0.70
C GLU A 180 33.02 -8.53 -1.91
N SER A 181 33.90 -9.51 -1.70
CA SER A 181 34.14 -10.60 -2.66
C SER A 181 33.18 -11.73 -2.32
N GLN A 182 32.39 -12.20 -3.29
CA GLN A 182 31.32 -13.18 -3.07
C GLN A 182 30.38 -12.75 -1.93
N PRO A 183 29.59 -11.67 -2.13
CA PRO A 183 28.80 -11.07 -1.07
C PRO A 183 27.82 -12.07 -0.46
N ASN A 184 27.78 -12.13 0.88
CA ASN A 184 26.64 -12.67 1.60
C ASN A 184 25.58 -11.56 1.74
N TRP A 185 24.56 -11.60 0.88
CA TRP A 185 23.50 -10.59 0.83
C TRP A 185 22.72 -10.47 2.15
N GLN A 186 22.55 -11.57 2.89
CA GLN A 186 21.87 -11.57 4.18
C GLN A 186 22.70 -10.88 5.28
N ASP A 187 24.01 -11.16 5.35
CA ASP A 187 24.92 -10.47 6.28
C ASP A 187 24.99 -8.97 5.97
N LEU A 188 25.14 -8.62 4.69
CA LEU A 188 25.15 -7.23 4.25
C LEU A 188 23.86 -6.51 4.67
N GLN A 189 22.72 -7.13 4.43
CA GLN A 189 21.41 -6.60 4.82
C GLN A 189 21.34 -6.31 6.33
N GLN A 190 21.74 -7.26 7.17
CA GLN A 190 21.73 -7.08 8.63
C GLN A 190 22.65 -5.94 9.08
N ARG A 191 23.88 -5.88 8.53
CA ARG A 191 24.84 -4.81 8.81
C ARG A 191 24.30 -3.45 8.38
N ILE A 192 23.63 -3.37 7.23
CA ILE A 192 23.02 -2.15 6.71
C ILE A 192 21.89 -1.68 7.63
N VAL A 193 20.95 -2.57 7.99
CA VAL A 193 19.83 -2.23 8.88
C VAL A 193 20.34 -1.77 10.25
N SER A 194 21.29 -2.48 10.84
CA SER A 194 21.89 -2.13 12.13
C SER A 194 22.53 -0.72 12.10
N GLN A 195 23.28 -0.40 11.05
CA GLN A 195 23.91 0.92 10.91
C GLN A 195 22.88 2.03 10.62
N LEU A 196 21.84 1.75 9.81
CA LEU A 196 20.75 2.68 9.56
C LEU A 196 20.01 3.04 10.84
N VAL A 197 19.58 2.03 11.61
CA VAL A 197 18.89 2.18 12.89
C VAL A 197 19.72 3.01 13.88
N THR A 198 21.02 2.71 13.98
CA THR A 198 21.94 3.44 14.87
C THR A 198 22.15 4.89 14.46
N SER A 199 21.94 5.20 13.18
CA SER A 199 22.09 6.57 12.65
C SER A 199 20.82 7.41 12.78
N LEU A 200 19.69 6.79 13.13
CA LEU A 200 18.42 7.47 13.33
C LEU A 200 18.28 7.97 14.78
N PRO A 201 17.62 9.12 15.02
CA PRO A 201 17.42 9.66 16.37
C PRO A 201 16.30 8.91 17.10
N LEU A 202 16.50 7.62 17.38
CA LEU A 202 15.53 6.75 18.05
C LEU A 202 15.73 6.76 19.56
N SER A 203 14.63 6.94 20.31
CA SER A 203 14.66 7.11 21.77
C SER A 203 15.04 5.83 22.54
N ASN A 204 14.84 4.63 21.94
CA ASN A 204 15.06 3.33 22.57
C ASN A 204 15.82 2.36 21.63
N MET A 205 17.14 2.48 21.51
CA MET A 205 17.92 1.60 20.62
C MET A 205 17.90 0.12 21.04
N GLU A 206 17.85 -0.20 22.34
CA GLU A 206 17.91 -1.59 22.83
C GLU A 206 16.70 -2.44 22.41
N ALA A 207 15.50 -1.87 22.37
CA ALA A 207 14.30 -2.57 21.90
C ALA A 207 14.31 -2.78 20.37
N VAL A 208 14.97 -1.86 19.64
CA VAL A 208 15.03 -1.82 18.17
C VAL A 208 16.14 -2.74 17.62
N LEU A 209 17.17 -3.04 18.42
CA LEU A 209 18.30 -3.88 18.05
C LEU A 209 18.16 -5.36 18.46
N THR A 210 17.04 -5.75 19.08
CA THR A 210 16.71 -7.17 19.21
C THR A 210 16.71 -7.77 17.80
N PRO A 211 17.49 -8.83 17.52
CA PRO A 211 17.51 -9.42 16.18
C PRO A 211 16.08 -9.68 15.75
N CYS A 212 15.66 -9.09 14.64
CA CYS A 212 14.42 -9.50 14.00
C CYS A 212 14.54 -11.02 13.85
N ASN A 213 13.65 -11.79 14.49
CA ASN A 213 13.67 -13.26 14.52
C ASN A 213 13.36 -13.79 13.10
N ARG A 214 14.23 -13.47 12.16
CA ARG A 214 14.12 -13.77 10.75
C ARG A 214 14.75 -15.13 10.55
N THR A 215 14.01 -16.02 9.92
CA THR A 215 14.53 -17.32 9.53
C THR A 215 15.62 -17.09 8.49
N THR A 216 16.89 -17.26 8.89
CA THR A 216 18.04 -17.14 7.98
C THR A 216 18.13 -18.34 7.06
N LEU A 217 18.57 -18.13 5.83
CA LEU A 217 18.89 -19.20 4.89
C LEU A 217 20.39 -19.46 4.93
N ALA A 218 20.79 -20.68 5.28
CA ALA A 218 22.19 -21.07 5.33
C ALA A 218 22.87 -21.11 3.93
N SER A 219 22.08 -21.06 2.85
CA SER A 219 22.55 -21.07 1.47
C SER A 219 22.18 -19.77 0.76
N GLN A 220 23.19 -19.11 0.18
CA GLN A 220 23.02 -17.91 -0.62
C GLN A 220 22.19 -18.17 -1.89
N THR A 221 22.40 -19.31 -2.54
CA THR A 221 21.61 -19.72 -3.70
C THR A 221 20.15 -19.97 -3.34
N ALA A 222 19.88 -20.56 -2.17
CA ALA A 222 18.50 -20.72 -1.69
C ALA A 222 17.83 -19.36 -1.44
N TRP A 223 18.57 -18.40 -0.89
CA TRP A 223 18.08 -17.01 -0.73
C TRP A 223 17.75 -16.37 -2.08
N GLU A 224 18.63 -16.51 -3.08
CA GLU A 224 18.36 -16.01 -4.43
C GLU A 224 17.11 -16.65 -5.06
N TYR A 225 16.94 -17.96 -4.91
CA TYR A 225 15.76 -18.67 -5.42
C TYR A 225 14.46 -18.22 -4.77
N VAL A 226 14.44 -18.00 -3.45
CA VAL A 226 13.26 -17.46 -2.75
C VAL A 226 12.87 -16.09 -3.30
N HIS A 227 13.85 -15.21 -3.53
CA HIS A 227 13.61 -13.88 -4.07
C HIS A 227 13.19 -13.87 -5.53
N GLN A 228 13.86 -14.64 -6.37
CA GLN A 228 13.46 -14.81 -7.77
C GLN A 228 12.05 -15.40 -7.87
N ALA A 229 11.70 -16.35 -7.01
CA ALA A 229 10.37 -16.93 -6.96
C ALA A 229 9.30 -15.90 -6.60
N ARG A 230 9.58 -15.04 -5.60
CA ARG A 230 8.68 -13.92 -5.26
C ARG A 230 8.48 -12.99 -6.45
N ILE A 231 9.55 -12.59 -7.12
CA ILE A 231 9.48 -11.70 -8.29
C ILE A 231 8.67 -12.35 -9.42
N ALA A 232 8.90 -13.63 -9.69
CA ALA A 232 8.16 -14.37 -10.70
C ALA A 232 6.66 -14.47 -10.36
N SER A 233 6.33 -14.72 -9.09
CA SER A 233 4.93 -14.86 -8.65
C SER A 233 4.15 -13.55 -8.61
N LEU A 234 4.83 -12.39 -8.50
CA LEU A 234 4.19 -11.06 -8.60
C LEU A 234 3.54 -10.78 -9.96
N THR A 235 3.81 -11.58 -10.99
CA THR A 235 3.14 -11.47 -12.29
C THR A 235 1.70 -12.00 -12.26
N TRP A 236 1.36 -12.88 -11.31
CA TRP A 236 0.08 -13.58 -11.24
C TRP A 236 -0.29 -14.34 -12.52
N GLN A 237 0.71 -14.71 -13.34
CA GLN A 237 0.54 -15.49 -14.57
C GLN A 237 0.96 -16.94 -14.36
N PRO A 238 0.38 -17.92 -15.11
CA PRO A 238 0.73 -19.33 -14.99
C PRO A 238 2.23 -19.59 -15.05
N GLN A 239 2.92 -19.03 -16.05
CA GLN A 239 4.37 -19.22 -16.24
C GLN A 239 5.19 -18.67 -15.07
N GLY A 240 4.80 -17.52 -14.50
CA GLY A 240 5.49 -16.91 -13.36
C GLY A 240 5.30 -17.72 -12.07
N ILE A 241 4.09 -18.24 -11.86
CA ILE A 241 3.78 -19.10 -10.72
C ILE A 241 4.49 -20.46 -10.83
N ASP A 242 4.48 -21.08 -12.01
CA ASP A 242 5.21 -22.33 -12.26
C ASP A 242 6.71 -22.15 -11.98
N LYS A 243 7.28 -21.04 -12.46
CA LYS A 243 8.69 -20.72 -12.19
C LYS A 243 8.97 -20.52 -10.70
N ALA A 244 8.07 -19.85 -9.99
CA ALA A 244 8.18 -19.66 -8.55
C ALA A 244 8.19 -20.99 -7.79
N LEU A 245 7.30 -21.91 -8.15
CA LEU A 245 7.28 -23.26 -7.57
C LEU A 245 8.55 -24.05 -7.90
N GLU A 246 9.06 -23.99 -9.12
CA GLU A 246 10.32 -24.65 -9.49
C GLU A 246 11.48 -24.18 -8.60
N LEU A 247 11.66 -22.85 -8.49
CA LEU A 247 12.71 -22.22 -7.70
C LEU A 247 12.58 -22.54 -6.20
N LEU A 248 11.37 -22.43 -5.64
CA LEU A 248 11.14 -22.72 -4.22
C LEU A 248 11.31 -24.20 -3.88
N ASN A 249 10.92 -25.10 -4.78
CA ASN A 249 11.21 -26.53 -4.59
C ASN A 249 12.72 -26.78 -4.64
N ALA A 250 13.46 -26.16 -5.57
CA ALA A 250 14.92 -26.26 -5.59
C ALA A 250 15.55 -25.72 -4.30
N ALA A 251 15.06 -24.58 -3.79
CA ALA A 251 15.50 -24.04 -2.50
C ALA A 251 15.20 -25.01 -1.35
N ASN A 252 14.02 -25.62 -1.34
CA ASN A 252 13.63 -26.60 -0.31
C ASN A 252 14.51 -27.87 -0.34
N HIS A 253 15.01 -28.28 -1.50
CA HIS A 253 15.98 -29.40 -1.56
C HIS A 253 17.35 -29.00 -0.97
N MET A 254 17.76 -27.74 -1.10
CA MET A 254 19.02 -27.24 -0.56
C MET A 254 18.97 -27.00 0.95
N VAL A 255 17.84 -26.47 1.43
CA VAL A 255 17.61 -26.19 2.86
C VAL A 255 16.25 -26.76 3.25
N PRO A 256 16.16 -28.08 3.49
CA PRO A 256 14.91 -28.74 3.86
C PRO A 256 14.31 -28.17 5.14
N ASP A 257 12.98 -28.25 5.24
CA ASP A 257 12.19 -27.88 6.42
C ASP A 257 12.44 -26.43 6.91
N ASN A 258 12.89 -25.55 6.01
CA ASN A 258 13.06 -24.15 6.34
C ASN A 258 11.71 -23.41 6.31
N ALA A 259 11.37 -22.76 7.42
CA ALA A 259 10.08 -22.11 7.58
C ALA A 259 9.80 -20.98 6.56
N LEU A 260 10.81 -20.22 6.13
CA LEU A 260 10.64 -19.17 5.12
C LEU A 260 10.33 -19.76 3.75
N ILE A 261 11.01 -20.84 3.36
CA ILE A 261 10.76 -21.55 2.09
C ILE A 261 9.36 -22.17 2.12
N GLN A 262 8.99 -22.82 3.21
CA GLN A 262 7.66 -23.42 3.38
C GLN A 262 6.55 -22.37 3.32
N ALA A 263 6.70 -21.24 4.03
CA ALA A 263 5.75 -20.15 3.96
C ALA A 263 5.64 -19.53 2.55
N SER A 264 6.77 -19.42 1.84
CA SER A 264 6.81 -18.92 0.45
C SER A 264 6.09 -19.88 -0.50
N LEU A 265 6.30 -21.19 -0.38
CA LEU A 265 5.55 -22.21 -1.12
C LEU A 265 4.04 -22.10 -0.84
N GLY A 266 3.68 -21.95 0.43
CA GLY A 266 2.29 -21.77 0.85
C GLY A 266 1.63 -20.57 0.16
N ARG A 267 2.31 -19.42 0.14
CA ARG A 267 1.82 -18.22 -0.56
C ARG A 267 1.61 -18.48 -2.06
N VAL A 268 2.56 -19.13 -2.73
CA VAL A 268 2.44 -19.43 -4.16
C VAL A 268 1.29 -20.42 -4.45
N TYR A 269 1.05 -21.39 -3.58
CA TYR A 269 -0.13 -22.26 -3.69
C TYR A 269 -1.46 -21.52 -3.47
N LEU A 270 -1.52 -20.55 -2.55
CA LEU A 270 -2.71 -19.69 -2.41
C LEU A 270 -2.90 -18.80 -3.65
N GLN A 271 -1.82 -18.30 -4.25
CA GLN A 271 -1.88 -17.53 -5.50
C GLN A 271 -2.45 -18.37 -6.64
N LEU A 272 -2.01 -19.63 -6.82
CA LEU A 272 -2.58 -20.56 -7.80
C LEU A 272 -4.10 -20.69 -7.68
N ARG A 273 -4.58 -20.77 -6.44
CA ARG A 273 -6.00 -20.91 -6.13
C ARG A 273 -6.76 -19.62 -6.43
N GLU A 274 -6.25 -18.48 -5.96
CA GLU A 274 -6.93 -17.20 -6.08
C GLU A 274 -6.97 -16.67 -7.51
N SER A 275 -5.92 -16.92 -8.30
CA SER A 275 -5.84 -16.54 -9.71
C SER A 275 -6.63 -17.45 -10.66
N GLY A 276 -7.33 -18.47 -10.14
CA GLY A 276 -8.11 -19.41 -10.93
C GLY A 276 -7.30 -20.44 -11.73
N ILE A 277 -5.95 -20.43 -11.62
CA ILE A 277 -5.07 -21.32 -12.38
C ILE A 277 -5.27 -22.78 -11.97
N ASP A 278 -5.38 -23.04 -10.66
CA ASP A 278 -5.79 -24.34 -10.14
C ASP A 278 -7.01 -24.21 -9.20
N CYS A 279 -8.19 -24.47 -9.78
CA CYS A 279 -9.45 -24.50 -9.06
C CYS A 279 -9.76 -25.85 -8.39
N SER A 280 -8.80 -26.77 -8.28
CA SER A 280 -8.95 -28.00 -7.47
C SER A 280 -8.67 -27.73 -5.98
N GLU A 281 -8.90 -28.73 -5.13
CA GLU A 281 -8.55 -28.66 -3.70
C GLU A 281 -7.05 -28.91 -3.44
N ALA A 282 -6.27 -29.30 -4.46
CA ALA A 282 -4.87 -29.67 -4.28
C ALA A 282 -4.00 -28.53 -3.70
N PRO A 283 -4.09 -27.27 -4.17
CA PRO A 283 -3.33 -26.17 -3.58
C PRO A 283 -3.69 -25.94 -2.11
N MET A 284 -4.98 -26.05 -1.75
CA MET A 284 -5.45 -25.85 -0.39
C MET A 284 -4.94 -26.95 0.55
N GLU A 285 -4.93 -28.21 0.12
CA GLU A 285 -4.35 -29.32 0.90
C GLU A 285 -2.84 -29.18 1.08
N LYS A 286 -2.11 -28.68 0.06
CA LYS A 286 -0.68 -28.36 0.19
C LYS A 286 -0.45 -27.28 1.26
N VAL A 287 -1.21 -26.19 1.21
CA VAL A 287 -1.11 -25.11 2.19
C VAL A 287 -1.45 -25.58 3.60
N LYS A 288 -2.46 -26.45 3.74
CA LYS A 288 -2.82 -27.05 5.03
C LYS A 288 -1.69 -27.88 5.63
N GLY A 289 -0.99 -28.68 4.83
CA GLY A 289 0.20 -29.41 5.26
C GLY A 289 1.34 -28.48 5.69
N ILE A 290 1.58 -27.42 4.92
CA ILE A 290 2.57 -26.38 5.24
C ILE A 290 2.23 -25.68 6.57
N LEU A 291 0.98 -25.26 6.75
CA LEU A 291 0.53 -24.63 7.98
C LEU A 291 0.60 -25.57 9.18
N HIS A 292 0.37 -26.87 8.99
CA HIS A 292 0.57 -27.86 10.04
C HIS A 292 2.04 -27.89 10.50
N PHE A 293 2.98 -27.97 9.55
CA PHE A 293 4.41 -27.92 9.85
C PHE A 293 4.81 -26.61 10.54
N LEU A 294 4.41 -25.46 9.97
CA LEU A 294 4.76 -24.15 10.51
C LEU A 294 4.20 -23.93 11.92
N ASN A 295 2.99 -24.38 12.22
CA ASN A 295 2.39 -24.22 13.54
C ASN A 295 3.04 -25.08 14.63
N GLN A 296 3.80 -26.13 14.29
CA GLN A 296 4.49 -26.95 15.31
C GLN A 296 5.70 -26.24 15.91
N HIS A 297 6.35 -25.36 15.14
CA HIS A 297 7.65 -24.78 15.51
C HIS A 297 7.70 -23.25 15.40
N HIS A 298 6.77 -22.65 14.66
CA HIS A 298 6.76 -21.25 14.25
C HIS A 298 5.33 -20.67 14.24
N SER A 299 4.46 -21.10 15.17
CA SER A 299 3.06 -20.68 15.23
C SER A 299 2.86 -19.17 15.34
N ASP A 300 3.70 -18.51 16.13
CA ASP A 300 3.64 -17.06 16.35
C ASP A 300 4.51 -16.26 15.38
N ALA A 301 5.12 -16.92 14.39
CA ALA A 301 5.90 -16.21 13.39
C ALA A 301 4.98 -15.43 12.43
N PHE A 302 5.37 -14.21 12.10
CA PHE A 302 4.63 -13.33 11.20
C PHE A 302 4.20 -14.01 9.88
N TYR A 303 5.11 -14.75 9.24
CA TYR A 303 4.81 -15.43 7.97
C TYR A 303 3.79 -16.57 8.13
N THR A 304 3.76 -17.25 9.28
CA THR A 304 2.80 -18.31 9.59
C THR A 304 1.41 -17.71 9.77
N LEU A 305 1.32 -16.66 10.59
CA LEU A 305 0.08 -15.93 10.85
C LEU A 305 -0.49 -15.31 9.58
N SER A 306 0.36 -14.69 8.75
CA SER A 306 -0.04 -14.10 7.47
C SER A 306 -0.53 -15.15 6.47
N LEU A 307 0.14 -16.31 6.39
CA LEU A 307 -0.29 -17.40 5.54
C LEU A 307 -1.62 -18.01 6.01
N GLN A 308 -1.77 -18.21 7.32
CA GLN A 308 -3.01 -18.71 7.93
C GLN A 308 -4.17 -17.75 7.66
N ALA A 309 -3.94 -16.44 7.81
CA ALA A 309 -4.94 -15.43 7.53
C ALA A 309 -5.46 -15.52 6.09
N TRP A 310 -4.57 -15.58 5.11
CA TRP A 310 -4.94 -15.68 3.70
C TRP A 310 -5.66 -17.00 3.39
N PHE A 311 -5.19 -18.12 3.95
CA PHE A 311 -5.82 -19.43 3.81
C PHE A 311 -7.26 -19.45 4.37
N CYS A 312 -7.48 -18.85 5.55
CA CYS A 312 -8.80 -18.72 6.16
C CYS A 312 -9.70 -17.78 5.36
N TYR A 313 -9.15 -16.64 4.89
CA TYR A 313 -9.85 -15.69 4.03
C TYR A 313 -10.40 -16.35 2.77
N LEU A 314 -9.59 -17.14 2.03
CA LEU A 314 -10.05 -17.81 0.82
C LEU A 314 -11.13 -18.87 1.06
N GLN A 315 -11.20 -19.43 2.28
CA GLN A 315 -12.27 -20.36 2.68
C GLN A 315 -13.54 -19.66 3.18
N GLY A 316 -13.52 -18.32 3.31
CA GLY A 316 -14.61 -17.55 3.88
C GLY A 316 -14.68 -17.57 5.41
N ASP A 317 -13.64 -18.07 6.10
CA ASP A 317 -13.49 -18.01 7.55
C ASP A 317 -12.85 -16.67 7.97
N ILE A 318 -13.66 -15.61 7.86
CA ILE A 318 -13.19 -14.24 8.02
C ILE A 318 -12.78 -13.93 9.46
N ASN A 319 -13.43 -14.51 10.47
CA ASN A 319 -13.10 -14.24 11.87
C ASN A 319 -11.72 -14.78 12.24
N THR A 320 -11.40 -16.02 11.83
CA THR A 320 -10.07 -16.59 12.05
C THR A 320 -9.00 -15.81 11.30
N ALA A 321 -9.31 -15.35 10.08
CA ALA A 321 -8.41 -14.48 9.33
C ALA A 321 -8.13 -13.16 10.06
N ILE A 322 -9.16 -12.48 10.60
CA ILE A 322 -9.01 -11.25 11.39
C ILE A 322 -8.11 -11.47 12.61
N THR A 323 -8.34 -12.55 13.37
CA THR A 323 -7.52 -12.88 14.55
C THR A 323 -6.05 -13.08 14.18
N ALA A 324 -5.79 -13.86 13.13
CA ALA A 324 -4.42 -14.10 12.66
C ALA A 324 -3.75 -12.82 12.15
N LEU A 325 -4.48 -11.94 11.46
CA LEU A 325 -3.95 -10.65 10.98
C LEU A 325 -3.66 -9.67 12.11
N LYS A 326 -4.56 -9.53 13.08
CA LYS A 326 -4.30 -8.71 14.28
C LYS A 326 -3.02 -9.17 14.96
N ARG A 327 -2.85 -10.48 15.14
CA ARG A 327 -1.65 -11.08 15.73
C ARG A 327 -0.41 -10.85 14.86
N ALA A 328 -0.50 -10.99 13.54
CA ALA A 328 0.62 -10.71 12.63
C ALA A 328 1.09 -9.26 12.74
N LEU A 329 0.14 -8.31 12.84
CA LEU A 329 0.42 -6.89 12.98
C LEU A 329 0.98 -6.49 14.35
N GLU A 330 0.89 -7.36 15.38
CA GLU A 330 1.67 -7.17 16.63
C GLU A 330 3.19 -7.29 16.38
N TYR A 331 3.59 -8.11 15.39
CA TYR A 331 5.00 -8.31 15.02
C TYR A 331 5.48 -7.39 13.90
N GLN A 332 4.63 -7.12 12.91
CA GLN A 332 4.93 -6.20 11.81
C GLN A 332 3.79 -5.18 11.64
N PRO A 333 3.76 -4.11 12.47
CA PRO A 333 2.61 -3.20 12.55
C PRO A 333 2.33 -2.42 11.26
N ASN A 334 3.33 -2.32 10.39
CA ASN A 334 3.26 -1.59 9.14
C ASN A 334 3.34 -2.50 7.90
N ASP A 335 3.07 -3.81 8.03
CA ASP A 335 3.00 -4.68 6.84
C ASP A 335 1.77 -4.35 5.99
N ALA A 336 2.01 -3.91 4.75
CA ALA A 336 0.96 -3.42 3.85
C ALA A 336 -0.01 -4.54 3.43
N ASP A 337 0.49 -5.74 3.12
CA ASP A 337 -0.36 -6.87 2.71
C ASP A 337 -1.34 -7.25 3.83
N SER A 338 -0.86 -7.34 5.06
CA SER A 338 -1.67 -7.69 6.24
C SER A 338 -2.67 -6.60 6.60
N LEU A 339 -2.28 -5.33 6.53
CA LEU A 339 -3.21 -4.21 6.75
C LEU A 339 -4.31 -4.19 5.67
N ALA A 340 -3.96 -4.44 4.41
CA ALA A 340 -4.91 -4.47 3.31
C ALA A 340 -5.90 -5.63 3.44
N LEU A 341 -5.41 -6.84 3.75
CA LEU A 341 -6.27 -8.00 3.96
C LEU A 341 -7.17 -7.81 5.18
N LEU A 342 -6.67 -7.21 6.27
CA LEU A 342 -7.46 -6.94 7.47
C LEU A 342 -8.58 -5.93 7.19
N ALA A 343 -8.26 -4.84 6.51
CA ALA A 343 -9.26 -3.87 6.06
C ALA A 343 -10.32 -4.54 5.19
N ASN A 344 -9.91 -5.37 4.22
CA ASN A 344 -10.82 -6.11 3.35
C ASN A 344 -11.73 -7.07 4.14
N CYS A 345 -11.18 -7.82 5.11
CA CYS A 345 -11.95 -8.70 5.99
C CYS A 345 -13.04 -7.94 6.75
N TYR A 346 -12.73 -6.79 7.34
CA TYR A 346 -13.74 -5.97 8.02
C TYR A 346 -14.80 -5.42 7.05
N LEU A 347 -14.39 -4.98 5.86
CA LEU A 347 -15.32 -4.47 4.85
C LEU A 347 -16.26 -5.56 4.33
N LEU A 348 -15.74 -6.76 4.04
CA LEU A 348 -16.53 -7.93 3.65
C LEU A 348 -17.48 -8.39 4.76
N SER A 349 -17.10 -8.22 6.02
CA SER A 349 -17.95 -8.49 7.18
C SER A 349 -18.98 -7.39 7.46
N GLY A 350 -19.01 -6.30 6.69
CA GLY A 350 -19.94 -5.19 6.94
C GLY A 350 -19.61 -4.36 8.19
N LEU A 351 -18.32 -4.29 8.55
CA LEU A 351 -17.79 -3.57 9.72
C LEU A 351 -16.84 -2.44 9.28
N PRO A 352 -17.27 -1.48 8.44
CA PRO A 352 -16.36 -0.50 7.82
C PRO A 352 -15.64 0.39 8.84
N ALA A 353 -16.25 0.69 9.99
CA ALA A 353 -15.61 1.47 11.04
C ALA A 353 -14.31 0.84 11.57
N LEU A 354 -14.27 -0.51 11.67
CA LEU A 354 -13.09 -1.25 12.11
C LEU A 354 -11.99 -1.32 11.05
N ALA A 355 -12.35 -1.16 9.77
CA ALA A 355 -11.38 -1.13 8.67
C ALA A 355 -10.60 0.19 8.62
N LEU A 356 -11.20 1.30 9.08
CA LEU A 356 -10.69 2.65 8.88
C LEU A 356 -9.24 2.87 9.38
N PRO A 357 -8.83 2.40 10.58
CA PRO A 357 -7.45 2.56 11.03
C PRO A 357 -6.44 1.91 10.08
N SER A 358 -6.70 0.69 9.61
CA SER A 358 -5.81 0.00 8.67
C SER A 358 -5.74 0.74 7.33
N ILE A 359 -6.88 1.24 6.84
CA ILE A 359 -6.94 2.03 5.59
C ILE A 359 -6.13 3.33 5.71
N GLN A 360 -6.25 4.03 6.84
CA GLN A 360 -5.49 5.26 7.09
C GLN A 360 -3.98 5.00 7.13
N THR A 361 -3.56 3.92 7.77
CA THR A 361 -2.15 3.51 7.75
C THR A 361 -1.68 3.20 6.34
N LEU A 362 -2.44 2.41 5.57
CA LEU A 362 -2.12 2.07 4.18
C LEU A 362 -1.96 3.29 3.28
N GLN A 363 -2.82 4.30 3.41
CA GLN A 363 -2.69 5.52 2.62
C GLN A 363 -1.39 6.27 2.88
N ILE A 364 -0.78 6.06 4.05
CA ILE A 364 0.51 6.65 4.41
C ILE A 364 1.65 5.76 3.92
N ILE A 365 1.62 4.46 4.23
CA ILE A 365 2.75 3.55 3.99
C ILE A 365 2.80 2.97 2.59
N ASP A 366 1.67 2.85 1.90
CA ASP A 366 1.60 2.24 0.57
C ASP A 366 0.75 3.10 -0.39
N PRO A 367 1.20 4.33 -0.66
CA PRO A 367 0.42 5.34 -1.36
C PRO A 367 0.33 5.11 -2.87
N LEU A 368 0.87 4.07 -3.48
CA LEU A 368 0.81 3.96 -4.95
C LEU A 368 0.41 2.58 -5.46
N THR A 369 0.35 1.58 -4.58
CA THR A 369 -0.26 0.31 -4.95
C THR A 369 -1.75 0.52 -5.26
N PRO A 370 -2.23 0.12 -6.44
CA PRO A 370 -3.62 0.34 -6.86
C PRO A 370 -4.66 -0.18 -5.86
N LEU A 371 -4.42 -1.36 -5.29
CA LEU A 371 -5.31 -1.98 -4.30
C LEU A 371 -5.42 -1.13 -3.02
N SER A 372 -4.28 -0.66 -2.48
CA SER A 372 -4.24 0.23 -1.31
C SER A 372 -4.97 1.55 -1.58
N ARG A 373 -4.89 2.04 -2.83
CA ARG A 373 -5.55 3.28 -3.27
C ARG A 373 -7.07 3.18 -3.38
N CYS A 374 -7.64 2.03 -3.71
CA CYS A 374 -9.10 1.90 -3.77
C CYS A 374 -9.76 1.65 -2.41
N MET A 375 -9.01 1.23 -1.38
CA MET A 375 -9.56 0.89 -0.06
C MET A 375 -10.44 1.97 0.59
N PRO A 376 -10.10 3.27 0.55
CA PRO A 376 -11.00 4.33 1.01
C PRO A 376 -12.32 4.34 0.27
N GLY A 377 -12.31 4.07 -1.05
CA GLY A 377 -13.53 3.98 -1.84
C GLY A 377 -14.38 2.79 -1.42
N TYR A 378 -13.77 1.63 -1.18
CA TYR A 378 -14.50 0.46 -0.70
C TYR A 378 -15.12 0.69 0.69
N TYR A 379 -14.39 1.37 1.59
CA TYR A 379 -14.95 1.85 2.86
C TYR A 379 -16.20 2.73 2.65
N GLN A 380 -16.16 3.69 1.72
CA GLN A 380 -17.31 4.55 1.46
C GLN A 380 -18.51 3.77 0.93
N LEU A 381 -18.30 2.78 0.06
CA LEU A 381 -19.37 1.89 -0.41
C LEU A 381 -20.01 1.14 0.75
N MET A 382 -19.21 0.52 1.62
CA MET A 382 -19.72 -0.28 2.74
C MET A 382 -20.40 0.59 3.81
N SER A 383 -20.01 1.87 3.91
CA SER A 383 -20.66 2.88 4.75
C SER A 383 -21.90 3.53 4.13
N GLY A 384 -22.23 3.22 2.87
CA GLY A 384 -23.40 3.75 2.15
C GLY A 384 -23.17 5.08 1.44
N ASN A 385 -21.96 5.64 1.48
CA ASN A 385 -21.59 6.90 0.82
C ASN A 385 -21.13 6.65 -0.63
N LEU A 386 -22.02 6.10 -1.47
CA LEU A 386 -21.67 5.61 -2.81
C LEU A 386 -20.91 6.64 -3.70
N PRO A 387 -21.27 7.94 -3.72
CA PRO A 387 -20.59 8.90 -4.60
C PRO A 387 -19.12 9.12 -4.21
N GLN A 388 -18.79 9.02 -2.92
CA GLN A 388 -17.41 9.22 -2.43
C GLN A 388 -16.48 8.08 -2.83
N ALA A 389 -17.01 6.95 -3.30
CA ALA A 389 -16.19 5.84 -3.79
C ALA A 389 -15.58 6.09 -5.18
N ILE A 390 -16.16 6.98 -5.98
CA ILE A 390 -15.75 7.20 -7.37
C ILE A 390 -14.28 7.66 -7.46
N GLY A 391 -13.86 8.61 -6.61
CA GLY A 391 -12.50 9.17 -6.63
C GLY A 391 -11.41 8.11 -6.42
N PRO A 392 -11.44 7.36 -5.30
CA PRO A 392 -10.45 6.31 -5.03
C PRO A 392 -10.35 5.23 -6.11
N TYR A 393 -11.47 4.80 -6.71
CA TYR A 393 -11.44 3.82 -7.80
C TYR A 393 -10.97 4.41 -9.12
N HIS A 394 -11.22 5.70 -9.37
CA HIS A 394 -10.62 6.41 -10.50
C HIS A 394 -9.09 6.51 -10.35
N GLU A 395 -8.58 6.81 -9.15
CA GLU A 395 -7.14 6.80 -8.85
C GLU A 395 -6.53 5.41 -9.09
N MET A 396 -7.17 4.34 -8.60
CA MET A 396 -6.74 2.95 -8.85
C MET A 396 -6.58 2.67 -10.35
N LEU A 397 -7.58 3.01 -11.16
CA LEU A 397 -7.54 2.80 -12.61
C LEU A 397 -6.49 3.70 -13.29
N SER A 398 -6.27 4.91 -12.77
CA SER A 398 -5.26 5.83 -13.33
C SER A 398 -3.83 5.34 -13.08
N LEU A 399 -3.59 4.66 -11.96
CA LEU A 399 -2.28 4.09 -11.60
C LEU A 399 -1.92 2.86 -12.44
N ASP A 400 -2.92 2.06 -12.83
CA ASP A 400 -2.75 0.92 -13.73
C ASP A 400 -3.89 0.86 -14.75
N PRO A 401 -3.82 1.69 -15.83
CA PRO A 401 -4.88 1.76 -16.83
C PRO A 401 -5.10 0.47 -17.60
N ASN A 402 -4.14 -0.46 -17.57
CA ASN A 402 -4.24 -1.73 -18.28
C ASN A 402 -4.88 -2.83 -17.43
N ASN A 403 -5.14 -2.58 -16.15
CA ASN A 403 -5.70 -3.56 -15.23
C ASN A 403 -7.19 -3.82 -15.50
N PRO A 404 -7.58 -5.04 -15.93
CA PRO A 404 -8.98 -5.34 -16.21
C PRO A 404 -9.85 -5.34 -14.94
N LEU A 405 -9.29 -5.72 -13.78
CA LEU A 405 -10.02 -5.69 -12.50
C LEU A 405 -10.25 -4.26 -12.02
N ALA A 406 -9.25 -3.37 -12.10
CA ALA A 406 -9.44 -1.96 -11.75
C ALA A 406 -10.54 -1.32 -12.62
N ARG A 407 -10.57 -1.68 -13.90
CA ARG A 407 -11.61 -1.22 -14.85
C ARG A 407 -12.98 -1.75 -14.48
N LEU A 408 -13.13 -3.05 -14.19
CA LEU A 408 -14.39 -3.63 -13.72
C LEU A 408 -14.87 -2.96 -12.43
N PHE A 409 -13.99 -2.73 -11.46
CA PHE A 409 -14.36 -2.08 -10.22
C PHE A 409 -14.80 -0.64 -10.44
N MET A 410 -14.16 0.10 -11.35
CA MET A 410 -14.60 1.43 -11.74
C MET A 410 -16.00 1.39 -12.38
N VAL A 411 -16.26 0.47 -13.31
CA VAL A 411 -17.59 0.30 -13.92
C VAL A 411 -18.63 -0.04 -12.85
N TRP A 412 -18.31 -0.93 -11.93
CA TRP A 412 -19.20 -1.30 -10.82
C TRP A 412 -19.54 -0.09 -9.94
N VAL A 413 -18.55 0.72 -9.55
CA VAL A 413 -18.80 1.92 -8.74
C VAL A 413 -19.62 2.95 -9.48
N LEU A 414 -19.37 3.16 -10.78
CA LEU A 414 -20.20 4.04 -11.61
C LEU A 414 -21.63 3.51 -11.71
N ALA A 415 -21.81 2.19 -11.82
CA ALA A 415 -23.12 1.56 -11.88
C ALA A 415 -23.90 1.69 -10.56
N LEU A 416 -23.23 1.58 -9.42
CA LEU A 416 -23.84 1.85 -8.11
C LEU A 416 -24.28 3.32 -7.95
N ASN A 417 -23.73 4.24 -8.75
CA ASN A 417 -24.00 5.68 -8.70
C ASN A 417 -24.83 6.20 -9.88
N ASP A 418 -25.36 5.32 -10.74
CA ASP A 418 -26.16 5.69 -11.93
C ASP A 418 -25.41 6.60 -12.94
N GLU A 419 -24.08 6.43 -13.05
CA GLU A 419 -23.21 7.25 -13.90
C GLU A 419 -23.00 6.61 -15.29
N SER A 420 -24.11 6.45 -16.04
CA SER A 420 -24.18 5.69 -17.29
C SER A 420 -23.16 6.11 -18.37
N ALA A 421 -23.08 7.41 -18.67
CA ALA A 421 -22.17 7.94 -19.70
C ALA A 421 -20.69 7.67 -19.36
N ARG A 422 -20.32 7.76 -18.08
CA ARG A 422 -18.96 7.47 -17.61
C ARG A 422 -18.69 5.96 -17.66
N ALA A 423 -19.67 5.14 -17.28
CA ALA A 423 -19.54 3.68 -17.31
C ALA A 423 -19.31 3.18 -18.74
N GLU A 424 -20.03 3.74 -19.72
CA GLU A 424 -19.83 3.45 -21.14
C GLU A 424 -18.40 3.77 -21.60
N SER A 425 -17.90 4.98 -21.27
CA SER A 425 -16.53 5.38 -21.59
C SER A 425 -15.48 4.47 -20.96
N VAL A 426 -15.67 4.05 -19.70
CA VAL A 426 -14.73 3.15 -19.02
C VAL A 426 -14.75 1.75 -19.64
N CYS A 427 -15.93 1.23 -20.00
CA CYS A 427 -16.06 -0.07 -20.69
C CYS A 427 -15.37 -0.10 -22.06
N ALA A 428 -15.36 1.00 -22.80
CA ALA A 428 -14.67 1.09 -24.10
C ALA A 428 -13.16 0.79 -23.98
N GLY A 429 -12.55 1.05 -22.80
CA GLY A 429 -11.15 0.73 -22.53
C GLY A 429 -10.82 -0.76 -22.48
N PHE A 430 -11.81 -1.66 -22.40
CA PHE A 430 -11.55 -3.10 -22.55
C PHE A 430 -11.09 -3.49 -23.96
N ASN A 431 -11.40 -2.67 -24.98
CA ASN A 431 -11.01 -2.96 -26.37
C ASN A 431 -9.49 -2.80 -26.61
N THR A 432 -8.78 -2.14 -25.70
CA THR A 432 -7.34 -1.85 -25.83
C THR A 432 -6.48 -2.75 -24.96
N VAL A 433 -7.07 -3.70 -24.22
CA VAL A 433 -6.35 -4.58 -23.30
C VAL A 433 -6.79 -6.02 -23.44
N SER A 434 -5.87 -6.97 -23.23
CA SER A 434 -6.26 -8.37 -23.02
C SER A 434 -6.87 -8.51 -21.63
N ALA A 435 -8.10 -9.01 -21.56
CA ALA A 435 -8.84 -9.15 -20.32
C ALA A 435 -9.55 -10.50 -20.25
N ASP A 436 -9.77 -10.99 -19.03
CA ASP A 436 -10.59 -12.19 -18.80
C ASP A 436 -12.00 -11.97 -19.39
N PRO A 437 -12.49 -12.88 -20.25
CA PRO A 437 -13.83 -12.78 -20.82
C PRO A 437 -14.95 -12.65 -19.79
N LEU A 438 -14.81 -13.21 -18.58
CA LEU A 438 -15.79 -13.06 -17.50
C LEU A 438 -15.82 -11.63 -16.97
N ILE A 439 -14.65 -11.03 -16.71
CA ILE A 439 -14.52 -9.65 -16.23
C ILE A 439 -15.18 -8.69 -17.23
N VAL A 440 -14.91 -8.88 -18.52
CA VAL A 440 -15.49 -8.07 -19.59
C VAL A 440 -17.01 -8.25 -19.63
N GLN A 441 -17.51 -9.49 -19.59
CA GLN A 441 -18.96 -9.77 -19.61
C GLN A 441 -19.70 -9.11 -18.45
N ILE A 442 -19.15 -9.14 -17.24
CA ILE A 442 -19.78 -8.51 -16.07
C ILE A 442 -19.82 -6.98 -16.25
N ALA A 443 -18.72 -6.37 -16.68
CA ALA A 443 -18.67 -4.92 -16.88
C ALA A 443 -19.68 -4.45 -17.95
N TYR A 444 -19.77 -5.16 -19.07
CA TYR A 444 -20.73 -4.86 -20.13
C TYR A 444 -22.18 -5.07 -19.66
N ALA A 445 -22.46 -6.13 -18.90
CA ALA A 445 -23.80 -6.35 -18.34
C ALA A 445 -24.23 -5.19 -17.41
N LEU A 446 -23.33 -4.71 -16.56
CA LEU A 446 -23.59 -3.55 -15.69
C LEU A 446 -23.85 -2.28 -16.49
N ARG A 447 -23.03 -2.00 -17.52
CA ARG A 447 -23.22 -0.87 -18.42
C ARG A 447 -24.56 -0.93 -19.15
N ASP A 448 -24.90 -2.08 -19.73
CA ASP A 448 -26.12 -2.22 -20.53
C ASP A 448 -27.37 -2.02 -19.67
N ASN A 449 -27.35 -2.52 -18.43
CA ASN A 449 -28.40 -2.27 -17.45
C ASN A 449 -28.59 -0.76 -17.18
N LEU A 450 -27.50 0.01 -16.99
CA LEU A 450 -27.58 1.46 -16.81
C LEU A 450 -28.12 2.20 -18.03
N LEU A 451 -27.82 1.72 -19.24
CA LEU A 451 -28.29 2.29 -20.49
C LEU A 451 -29.74 1.90 -20.82
N GLY A 452 -30.40 1.10 -19.96
CA GLY A 452 -31.73 0.56 -20.21
C GLY A 452 -31.75 -0.46 -21.36
N GLN A 453 -30.60 -1.02 -21.72
CA GLN A 453 -30.43 -2.01 -22.77
C GLN A 453 -30.52 -3.44 -22.19
N PRO A 454 -30.94 -4.43 -22.99
CA PRO A 454 -30.95 -5.82 -22.56
C PRO A 454 -29.53 -6.32 -22.30
N ALA A 455 -29.18 -6.54 -21.03
CA ALA A 455 -27.90 -7.12 -20.63
C ALA A 455 -27.95 -8.64 -20.75
N ASN A 456 -27.03 -9.23 -21.52
CA ASN A 456 -26.86 -10.68 -21.62
C ASN A 456 -25.66 -11.13 -20.78
N PHE A 457 -25.91 -12.01 -19.81
CA PHE A 457 -24.85 -12.57 -18.97
C PHE A 457 -25.06 -14.07 -18.76
N SER A 458 -24.00 -14.86 -18.95
CA SER A 458 -24.00 -16.29 -18.65
C SER A 458 -22.59 -16.77 -18.29
N LEU A 459 -22.51 -17.91 -17.61
CA LEU A 459 -21.25 -18.59 -17.33
C LEU A 459 -21.14 -19.83 -18.20
N ASN A 460 -19.93 -20.09 -18.71
CA ASN A 460 -19.57 -21.43 -19.19
C ASN A 460 -19.10 -22.33 -18.03
N ALA A 461 -18.91 -23.63 -18.30
CA ALA A 461 -18.55 -24.60 -17.26
C ALA A 461 -17.19 -24.33 -16.58
N ALA A 462 -16.21 -23.78 -17.32
CA ALA A 462 -14.90 -23.45 -16.76
C ALA A 462 -14.99 -22.24 -15.81
N GLN A 463 -15.66 -21.18 -16.25
CA GLN A 463 -15.94 -20.00 -15.43
C GLN A 463 -16.75 -20.39 -14.18
N GLU A 464 -17.74 -21.27 -14.31
CA GLU A 464 -18.52 -21.72 -13.16
C GLU A 464 -17.66 -22.43 -12.10
N LYS A 465 -16.67 -23.23 -12.52
CA LYS A 465 -15.74 -23.89 -11.59
C LYS A 465 -14.88 -22.87 -10.82
N GLU A 466 -14.41 -21.84 -11.51
CA GLU A 466 -13.59 -20.77 -10.92
C GLU A 466 -14.40 -19.88 -9.97
N VAL A 467 -15.55 -19.40 -10.43
CA VAL A 467 -16.47 -18.55 -9.64
C VAL A 467 -16.91 -19.28 -8.37
N LYS A 468 -17.04 -20.61 -8.40
CA LYS A 468 -17.35 -21.40 -7.21
C LYS A 468 -16.28 -21.27 -6.13
N VAL A 469 -15.03 -20.96 -6.44
CA VAL A 469 -13.95 -20.99 -5.44
C VAL A 469 -13.35 -19.61 -5.16
N ASN A 470 -13.74 -18.60 -5.94
CA ASN A 470 -13.29 -17.23 -5.78
C ASN A 470 -14.43 -16.32 -5.29
N GLY A 471 -14.32 -15.80 -4.06
CA GLY A 471 -15.36 -14.99 -3.43
C GLY A 471 -15.65 -13.66 -4.15
N MET A 472 -14.60 -13.04 -4.72
CA MET A 472 -14.73 -11.81 -5.51
C MET A 472 -15.50 -12.09 -6.80
N LEU A 473 -15.09 -13.10 -7.56
CA LEU A 473 -15.79 -13.47 -8.80
C LEU A 473 -17.22 -13.96 -8.55
N ALA A 474 -17.49 -14.68 -7.46
CA ALA A 474 -18.86 -15.05 -7.05
C ALA A 474 -19.73 -13.80 -6.85
N ARG A 475 -19.20 -12.78 -6.16
CA ARG A 475 -19.91 -11.52 -5.95
C ARG A 475 -20.17 -10.77 -7.26
N PHE A 476 -19.16 -10.62 -8.11
CA PHE A 476 -19.31 -9.90 -9.38
C PHE A 476 -20.17 -10.66 -10.40
N THR A 477 -20.16 -11.98 -10.37
CA THR A 477 -21.10 -12.82 -11.12
C THR A 477 -22.55 -12.58 -10.68
N ALA A 478 -22.78 -12.41 -9.38
CA ALA A 478 -24.10 -12.06 -8.87
C ALA A 478 -24.59 -10.72 -9.42
N TYR A 479 -23.71 -9.72 -9.54
CA TYR A 479 -24.02 -8.44 -10.21
C TYR A 479 -24.30 -8.61 -11.70
N GLY A 480 -23.53 -9.44 -12.42
CA GLY A 480 -23.79 -9.73 -13.83
C GLY A 480 -25.21 -10.28 -14.07
N TYR A 481 -25.64 -11.26 -13.26
CA TYR A 481 -27.01 -11.79 -13.32
C TYR A 481 -28.08 -10.81 -12.81
N ALA A 482 -27.75 -9.98 -11.81
CA ALA A 482 -28.67 -8.96 -11.34
C ALA A 482 -28.94 -7.91 -12.43
N ALA A 483 -27.89 -7.47 -13.12
CA ALA A 483 -27.95 -6.54 -14.24
C ALA A 483 -28.73 -7.11 -15.44
N SER A 484 -28.62 -8.42 -15.69
CA SER A 484 -29.41 -9.12 -16.71
C SER A 484 -30.86 -9.44 -16.30
N GLY A 485 -31.26 -9.09 -15.08
CA GLY A 485 -32.59 -9.37 -14.54
C GLY A 485 -32.85 -10.83 -14.14
N ASP A 486 -31.83 -11.70 -14.16
CA ASP A 486 -31.98 -13.09 -13.71
C ASP A 486 -31.89 -13.19 -12.19
N LYS A 487 -33.03 -12.92 -11.55
CA LYS A 487 -33.15 -12.91 -10.09
C LYS A 487 -32.72 -14.23 -9.43
N SER A 488 -32.99 -15.38 -10.07
CA SER A 488 -32.68 -16.68 -9.47
C SER A 488 -31.17 -16.91 -9.42
N ARG A 489 -30.48 -16.69 -10.54
CA ARG A 489 -29.01 -16.85 -10.60
C ARG A 489 -28.28 -15.75 -9.84
N ALA A 490 -28.79 -14.52 -9.84
CA ALA A 490 -28.22 -13.43 -9.05
C ALA A 490 -28.16 -13.78 -7.56
N VAL A 491 -29.27 -14.26 -6.98
CA VAL A 491 -29.31 -14.64 -5.56
C VAL A 491 -28.54 -15.92 -5.27
N HIS A 492 -28.50 -16.87 -6.21
CA HIS A 492 -27.65 -18.06 -6.10
C HIS A 492 -26.17 -17.70 -5.92
N TRP A 493 -25.64 -16.83 -6.80
CA TRP A 493 -24.23 -16.43 -6.76
C TRP A 493 -23.92 -15.49 -5.60
N LEU A 494 -24.86 -14.62 -5.20
CA LEU A 494 -24.72 -13.82 -3.99
C LEU A 494 -24.63 -14.71 -2.74
N HIS A 495 -25.43 -15.78 -2.67
CA HIS A 495 -25.32 -16.76 -1.59
C HIS A 495 -23.97 -17.50 -1.62
N ARG A 496 -23.41 -17.79 -2.80
CA ARG A 496 -22.05 -18.35 -2.89
C ARG A 496 -20.99 -17.38 -2.39
N ALA A 497 -21.07 -16.11 -2.77
CA ALA A 497 -20.18 -15.06 -2.25
C ALA A 497 -20.27 -14.93 -0.73
N PHE A 498 -21.48 -15.01 -0.17
CA PHE A 498 -21.70 -15.05 1.28
C PHE A 498 -20.99 -16.23 1.96
N LYS A 499 -21.07 -17.43 1.38
CA LYS A 499 -20.34 -18.61 1.88
C LYS A 499 -18.83 -18.47 1.79
N LEU A 500 -18.33 -17.66 0.86
CA LEU A 500 -16.92 -17.32 0.70
C LEU A 500 -16.52 -16.02 1.43
N GLY A 501 -17.35 -15.55 2.37
CA GLY A 501 -17.00 -14.48 3.30
C GLY A 501 -17.61 -13.11 3.03
N PHE A 502 -18.35 -12.90 1.93
CA PHE A 502 -19.06 -11.63 1.69
C PHE A 502 -20.33 -11.52 2.54
N ARG A 503 -20.17 -11.03 3.77
CA ARG A 503 -21.21 -10.93 4.82
C ARG A 503 -21.64 -9.49 5.09
N ALA A 504 -21.42 -8.58 4.15
CA ALA A 504 -21.70 -7.14 4.28
C ALA A 504 -23.21 -6.83 4.24
N TYR A 505 -23.93 -7.30 5.26
CA TYR A 505 -25.38 -7.20 5.37
C TYR A 505 -25.90 -5.76 5.25
N PRO A 506 -25.35 -4.74 5.96
CA PRO A 506 -25.84 -3.37 5.84
C PRO A 506 -25.80 -2.86 4.40
N PHE A 507 -24.71 -3.13 3.68
CA PHE A 507 -24.57 -2.73 2.29
C PHE A 507 -25.60 -3.39 1.37
N VAL A 508 -25.69 -4.73 1.39
CA VAL A 508 -26.61 -5.46 0.50
C VAL A 508 -28.08 -5.16 0.81
N SER A 509 -28.41 -5.00 2.10
CA SER A 509 -29.80 -4.78 2.51
C SER A 509 -30.27 -3.33 2.34
N GLN A 510 -29.38 -2.33 2.40
CA GLN A 510 -29.79 -0.92 2.45
C GLN A 510 -29.30 -0.12 1.23
N TYR A 511 -28.03 -0.28 0.88
CA TYR A 511 -27.32 0.64 -0.02
C TYR A 511 -27.24 0.12 -1.46
N ASP A 512 -27.19 -1.19 -1.67
CA ASP A 512 -27.00 -1.78 -2.99
C ASP A 512 -28.26 -1.67 -3.89
N PRO A 513 -28.21 -0.90 -5.00
CA PRO A 513 -29.34 -0.75 -5.91
C PRO A 513 -29.61 -2.00 -6.74
N PHE A 514 -28.63 -2.88 -6.99
CA PHE A 514 -28.81 -4.05 -7.86
C PHE A 514 -29.63 -5.16 -7.20
N PHE A 515 -29.51 -5.31 -5.89
CA PHE A 515 -30.27 -6.32 -5.14
C PHE A 515 -31.54 -5.77 -4.49
N ARG A 516 -31.74 -4.44 -4.50
CA ARG A 516 -32.96 -3.81 -4.00
C ARG A 516 -34.24 -4.34 -4.67
N PRO A 517 -34.32 -4.54 -6.01
CA PRO A 517 -35.49 -5.11 -6.67
C PRO A 517 -35.79 -6.57 -6.25
N PHE A 518 -34.84 -7.25 -5.60
CA PHE A 518 -34.97 -8.66 -5.25
C PHE A 518 -35.35 -8.88 -3.78
N LYS A 519 -35.55 -7.82 -2.99
CA LYS A 519 -35.83 -7.89 -1.55
C LYS A 519 -37.06 -8.75 -1.19
N ASP A 520 -38.08 -8.76 -2.05
CA ASP A 520 -39.31 -9.54 -1.83
C ASP A 520 -39.21 -10.99 -2.36
N TYR A 521 -38.07 -11.38 -2.91
CA TYR A 521 -37.84 -12.75 -3.35
C TYR A 521 -37.56 -13.66 -2.15
N PRO A 522 -38.30 -14.76 -1.92
CA PRO A 522 -38.11 -15.57 -0.72
C PRO A 522 -36.68 -16.10 -0.51
N PRO A 523 -35.94 -16.57 -1.55
CA PRO A 523 -34.53 -16.91 -1.41
C PRO A 523 -33.63 -15.73 -0.99
N MET A 524 -33.93 -14.51 -1.45
CA MET A 524 -33.20 -13.31 -1.05
C MET A 524 -33.49 -12.96 0.41
N GLN A 525 -34.75 -13.04 0.85
CA GLN A 525 -35.13 -12.80 2.24
C GLN A 525 -34.40 -13.77 3.18
N LYS A 526 -34.39 -15.06 2.84
CA LYS A 526 -33.65 -16.08 3.59
C LYS A 526 -32.16 -15.78 3.66
N LEU A 527 -31.57 -15.36 2.53
CA LEU A 527 -30.16 -14.97 2.48
C LEU A 527 -29.88 -13.76 3.37
N LEU A 528 -30.70 -12.72 3.29
CA LEU A 528 -30.56 -11.51 4.12
C LEU A 528 -30.70 -11.80 5.61
N THR A 529 -31.59 -12.71 6.02
CA THR A 529 -31.70 -13.15 7.41
C THR A 529 -30.41 -13.84 7.89
N ASN A 530 -29.84 -14.72 7.07
CA ASN A 530 -28.58 -15.38 7.40
C ASN A 530 -27.40 -14.39 7.45
N MET A 531 -27.34 -13.46 6.49
CA MET A 531 -26.34 -12.39 6.47
C MET A 531 -26.45 -11.50 7.71
N ALA A 532 -27.67 -11.15 8.13
CA ALA A 532 -27.89 -10.37 9.34
C ALA A 532 -27.36 -11.12 10.58
N ALA A 533 -27.70 -12.39 10.75
CA ALA A 533 -27.25 -13.18 11.89
C ALA A 533 -25.71 -13.25 11.98
N GLU A 534 -25.04 -13.52 10.86
CA GLU A 534 -23.59 -13.54 10.77
C GLU A 534 -22.96 -12.16 11.04
N TRP A 535 -23.57 -11.08 10.56
CA TRP A 535 -23.11 -9.71 10.82
C TRP A 535 -23.20 -9.33 12.30
N HIS A 536 -24.28 -9.71 13.00
CA HIS A 536 -24.40 -9.50 14.44
C HIS A 536 -23.34 -10.33 15.20
N SER A 537 -23.16 -11.60 14.85
CA SER A 537 -22.14 -12.46 15.45
C SER A 537 -20.72 -11.90 15.24
N ALA A 538 -20.41 -11.41 14.04
CA ALA A 538 -19.13 -10.77 13.76
C ALA A 538 -18.94 -9.47 14.54
N THR A 539 -20.01 -8.69 14.76
CA THR A 539 -19.97 -7.47 15.58
C THR A 539 -19.66 -7.81 17.04
N GLU A 540 -20.32 -8.82 17.60
CA GLU A 540 -20.08 -9.29 18.97
C GLU A 540 -18.66 -9.83 19.13
N PHE A 541 -18.21 -10.69 18.21
CA PHE A 541 -16.85 -11.25 18.21
C PHE A 541 -15.78 -10.15 18.24
N ASN A 542 -15.91 -9.13 17.40
CA ASN A 542 -14.93 -8.05 17.31
C ASN A 542 -15.03 -7.03 18.46
N SER A 543 -16.12 -7.02 19.23
CA SER A 543 -16.21 -6.22 20.47
C SER A 543 -15.41 -6.81 21.63
N GLN A 544 -15.04 -8.10 21.54
CA GLN A 544 -14.31 -8.85 22.56
C GLN A 544 -12.79 -8.94 22.25
N LEU A 545 -12.38 -8.59 21.03
CA LEU A 545 -11.01 -8.59 20.51
C LEU A 545 -10.41 -7.18 20.48
#